data_AF-A0A8I1XPP0-F1
#
_entry.id   AF-A0A8I1XPP0-F1
#
_cell.length_a   1.000
_cell.length_b   1.000
_cell.length_c   1.000
_cell.angle_alpha   90.00
_cell.angle_beta   90.00
_cell.angle_gamma   90.00
#
_symmetry.space_group_name_H-M   'P 1'
#
loop_
_entity.id
_entity.type
_entity.pdbx_description
1 polymer ?
#
loop_
_entity_poly.entity_id
_entity_poly.type
_entity_poly.pdbx_seq_one_letter_code
_entity_poly.pdbx_strand_id
1 'polypeptide(L)'
;MGLCISKPAMSGSSVAASPEHPESPASEQVTAPTPLPEPSVPPSLQGLARLGDPRARRGRSGKPTLQPHEVQQAAYQLGMRLSGRPIEDVRDRQRLADATETVHEVRLALHHGRGNSESDFRISNGLSSTYSYLSYSFLCYWPGKHDINLMAGCALAVGAGNCDQNAAINTRRHAVRMEGGGQMMNICDHKRAHMYALYQPPGTAEAKESAVVLDSWSDGPAVLLRDSRWVGTYGTSTDVIERFQKPQAIDALARTNALQAEIEDPQTEFHAHLRGVESGILAPPEPRHRYGAISVIGPDLAERTRQRLQELAPRTRKALAADAARQAYGLDDAQPVSPRTTSAILKDAARLDALGRPPLSWAPTPHARLKRFVTNARTNARQTFWYRRGWRPPVVGAR
;
A
#
# COMPACT_ATOMS: atom_id res chain seq x y z
N MET A 1 -23.03 -6.60 1.64
CA MET A 1 -23.05 -6.25 0.20
C MET A 1 -21.66 -5.81 -0.20
N GLY A 2 -20.86 -6.72 -0.77
CA GLY A 2 -19.53 -6.40 -1.31
C GLY A 2 -19.61 -6.40 -2.83
N LEU A 3 -19.53 -5.22 -3.44
CA LEU A 3 -19.57 -5.07 -4.89
C LEU A 3 -18.17 -5.34 -5.46
N CYS A 4 -17.89 -6.59 -5.82
CA CYS A 4 -16.85 -6.84 -6.82
C CYS A 4 -17.35 -6.58 -8.25
N ILE A 5 -18.63 -6.25 -8.45
CA ILE A 5 -19.18 -5.82 -9.75
C ILE A 5 -20.43 -4.93 -9.53
N SER A 6 -20.34 -3.65 -9.88
CA SER A 6 -21.44 -2.84 -10.40
C SER A 6 -20.90 -1.99 -11.54
N LYS A 7 -21.37 -2.26 -12.77
CA LYS A 7 -21.12 -1.41 -13.94
C LYS A 7 -21.47 0.05 -13.63
N PRO A 8 -20.64 1.05 -13.99
CA PRO A 8 -21.15 2.40 -14.11
C PRO A 8 -22.15 2.44 -15.28
N ALA A 9 -23.34 2.97 -15.02
CA ALA A 9 -24.33 3.24 -16.05
C ALA A 9 -23.77 4.33 -16.98
N MET A 10 -23.42 3.92 -18.20
CA MET A 10 -23.16 4.82 -19.32
C MET A 10 -24.49 5.46 -19.73
N SER A 11 -24.63 6.77 -19.50
CA SER A 11 -25.68 7.54 -20.16
C SER A 11 -25.15 8.00 -21.52
N GLY A 12 -25.60 7.32 -22.57
CA GLY A 12 -25.41 7.78 -23.93
C GLY A 12 -26.36 8.93 -24.26
N SER A 13 -25.86 9.91 -25.01
CA SER A 13 -26.64 10.50 -26.09
C SER A 13 -25.70 10.80 -27.26
N SER A 14 -25.97 10.13 -28.37
CA SER A 14 -25.38 10.35 -29.68
C SER A 14 -26.23 11.36 -30.43
N VAL A 15 -25.63 12.40 -31.00
CA VAL A 15 -26.07 12.98 -32.28
C VAL A 15 -24.81 13.35 -33.08
N ALA A 16 -24.77 12.83 -34.31
CA ALA A 16 -23.68 12.97 -35.27
C ALA A 16 -23.75 14.27 -36.07
N ALA A 17 -22.59 14.80 -36.49
CA ALA A 17 -22.20 15.08 -37.89
C ALA A 17 -21.01 16.07 -37.97
N SER A 18 -20.01 15.70 -38.77
CA SER A 18 -18.89 16.53 -39.29
C SER A 18 -19.31 17.21 -40.62
N PRO A 19 -18.47 17.99 -41.34
CA PRO A 19 -17.22 18.72 -40.98
C PRO A 19 -17.22 20.19 -41.48
N GLU A 20 -16.17 20.98 -41.21
CA GLU A 20 -15.46 21.87 -42.17
C GLU A 20 -14.42 22.78 -41.46
N HIS A 21 -13.17 22.77 -41.97
CA HIS A 21 -12.13 23.82 -41.84
C HIS A 21 -12.32 24.82 -43.01
N PRO A 22 -11.69 26.03 -43.07
CA PRO A 22 -10.46 26.55 -42.43
C PRO A 22 -10.69 27.95 -41.79
N GLU A 23 -9.80 28.65 -41.08
CA GLU A 23 -8.54 29.33 -41.46
C GLU A 23 -7.90 29.96 -40.20
N SER A 24 -6.58 30.17 -40.23
CA SER A 24 -5.82 31.13 -39.38
C SER A 24 -5.47 32.34 -40.26
N PRO A 25 -5.09 33.55 -39.77
CA PRO A 25 -4.20 33.79 -38.62
C PRO A 25 -4.47 35.09 -37.80
N ALA A 26 -3.72 35.31 -36.70
CA ALA A 26 -2.96 36.54 -36.41
C ALA A 26 -2.43 36.58 -34.98
N SER A 27 -1.17 37.02 -34.86
CA SER A 27 -0.39 37.23 -33.65
C SER A 27 -0.97 38.28 -32.70
N GLU A 28 -0.86 38.05 -31.38
CA GLU A 28 -0.67 39.16 -30.43
C GLU A 28 0.15 38.74 -29.20
N GLN A 29 1.36 39.31 -29.19
CA GLN A 29 2.27 39.74 -28.13
C GLN A 29 2.23 39.13 -26.72
N VAL A 30 3.43 38.70 -26.33
CA VAL A 30 3.93 38.38 -25.00
C VAL A 30 3.85 39.60 -24.07
N THR A 31 3.29 39.43 -22.88
CA THR A 31 3.57 40.29 -21.72
C THR A 31 3.83 39.41 -20.49
N ALA A 32 4.95 39.63 -19.80
CA ALA A 32 5.35 38.87 -18.62
C ALA A 32 4.58 39.30 -17.37
N PRO A 33 4.13 38.39 -16.48
CA PRO A 33 3.56 38.78 -15.20
C PRO A 33 4.60 38.79 -14.06
N THR A 34 4.50 39.85 -13.25
CA THR A 34 5.18 40.15 -11.98
C THR A 34 4.99 39.05 -10.92
N PRO A 35 5.95 38.77 -10.01
CA PRO A 35 5.81 37.71 -9.02
C PRO A 35 4.85 38.09 -7.88
N LEU A 36 3.95 37.17 -7.52
CA LEU A 36 3.09 37.23 -6.33
C LEU A 36 3.80 36.62 -5.11
N PRO A 37 3.49 37.07 -3.88
CA PRO A 37 4.15 36.60 -2.66
C PRO A 37 3.68 35.18 -2.26
N GLU A 38 4.62 34.37 -1.77
CA GLU A 38 4.39 32.97 -1.37
C GLU A 38 3.37 32.85 -0.22
N PRO A 39 2.41 31.90 -0.30
CA PRO A 39 1.52 31.62 0.82
C PRO A 39 2.27 30.85 1.91
N SER A 40 2.26 31.43 3.11
CA SER A 40 2.77 30.82 4.34
C SER A 40 2.04 29.51 4.65
N VAL A 41 2.81 28.44 4.85
CA VAL A 41 2.31 27.08 5.14
C VAL A 41 1.58 27.05 6.50
N PRO A 42 0.36 26.49 6.59
CA PRO A 42 -0.36 26.39 7.85
C PRO A 42 0.32 25.40 8.83
N PRO A 43 0.21 25.64 10.14
CA PRO A 43 0.94 24.89 11.18
C PRO A 43 0.60 23.39 11.27
N SER A 44 -0.48 22.93 10.64
CA SER A 44 -0.89 21.52 10.58
C SER A 44 -0.06 20.63 9.64
N LEU A 45 0.82 21.22 8.81
CA LEU A 45 1.75 20.49 7.93
C LEU A 45 3.18 20.36 8.50
N GLN A 46 3.49 21.05 9.60
CA GLN A 46 4.82 21.01 10.23
C GLN A 46 5.15 19.65 10.84
N GLY A 47 4.14 18.84 11.17
CA GLY A 47 4.30 17.46 11.63
C GLY A 47 4.71 16.45 10.54
N LEU A 48 4.44 16.76 9.27
CA LEU A 48 4.78 15.91 8.11
C LEU A 48 6.05 16.36 7.38
N ALA A 49 6.50 17.60 7.59
CA ALA A 49 7.72 18.16 7.00
C ALA A 49 9.04 17.48 7.46
N ARG A 50 8.99 16.54 8.43
CA ARG A 50 10.15 15.71 8.83
C ARG A 50 10.37 14.45 8.00
N LEU A 51 9.59 14.23 6.94
CA LEU A 51 9.72 13.07 6.04
C LEU A 51 10.35 13.42 4.67
N GLY A 52 10.76 14.68 4.46
CA GLY A 52 11.19 15.20 3.16
C GLY A 52 12.70 15.32 2.94
N ASP A 53 13.56 14.93 3.88
CA ASP A 53 15.01 14.89 3.61
C ASP A 53 15.38 13.54 2.96
N PRO A 54 16.20 13.53 1.88
CA PRO A 54 16.91 12.33 1.49
C PRO A 54 17.83 11.98 2.65
N ARG A 55 17.37 11.09 3.54
CA ARG A 55 18.21 10.55 4.60
C ARG A 55 19.33 9.80 3.92
N ALA A 56 20.46 10.48 3.72
CA ALA A 56 21.76 9.85 3.84
C ALA A 56 21.74 9.09 5.17
N ARG A 57 21.43 7.79 5.11
CA ARG A 57 21.56 6.86 6.23
C ARG A 57 23.05 6.77 6.54
N ARG A 58 23.62 7.79 7.20
CA ARG A 58 24.91 7.70 7.87
C ARG A 58 24.75 6.64 8.94
N GLY A 59 25.29 5.46 8.64
CA GLY A 59 25.18 4.28 9.48
C GLY A 59 25.75 4.54 10.88
N ARG A 60 24.98 4.11 11.88
CA ARG A 60 25.60 3.48 13.05
C ARG A 60 26.46 2.33 12.52
N SER A 61 27.65 2.18 13.08
CA SER A 61 28.70 1.18 12.77
C SER A 61 28.24 -0.29 12.87
N GLY A 62 27.30 -0.69 12.01
CA GLY A 62 26.79 -2.04 11.86
C GLY A 62 26.35 -2.26 10.42
N LYS A 63 26.69 -3.42 9.85
CA LYS A 63 26.39 -3.79 8.47
C LYS A 63 24.92 -3.46 8.16
N PRO A 64 24.61 -2.64 7.13
CA PRO A 64 23.23 -2.31 6.79
C PRO A 64 22.47 -3.60 6.51
N THR A 65 21.47 -3.87 7.36
CA THR A 65 20.61 -5.05 7.23
C THR A 65 19.30 -4.57 6.64
N LEU A 66 19.05 -4.96 5.39
CA LEU A 66 17.79 -4.70 4.72
C LEU A 66 16.64 -5.35 5.50
N GLN A 67 15.53 -4.62 5.60
CA GLN A 67 14.25 -5.14 6.08
C GLN A 67 13.69 -6.18 5.11
N PRO A 68 12.74 -7.05 5.53
CA PRO A 68 12.25 -8.11 4.66
C PRO A 68 11.59 -7.61 3.36
N HIS A 69 10.88 -6.49 3.37
CA HIS A 69 10.34 -5.90 2.13
C HIS A 69 11.44 -5.31 1.23
N GLU A 70 12.49 -4.76 1.84
CA GLU A 70 13.67 -4.28 1.11
C GLU A 70 14.44 -5.45 0.44
N VAL A 71 14.54 -6.59 1.12
CA VAL A 71 15.09 -7.84 0.55
C VAL A 71 14.28 -8.32 -0.65
N GLN A 72 12.95 -8.32 -0.55
CA GLN A 72 12.08 -8.70 -1.66
C GLN A 72 12.27 -7.79 -2.86
N GLN A 73 12.47 -6.49 -2.64
CA GLN A 73 12.67 -5.57 -3.74
C GLN A 73 14.04 -5.73 -4.41
N ALA A 74 15.09 -5.93 -3.62
CA ALA A 74 16.40 -6.29 -4.16
C ALA A 74 16.36 -7.62 -4.94
N ALA A 75 15.55 -8.59 -4.49
CA ALA A 75 15.33 -9.84 -5.20
C ALA A 75 14.61 -9.65 -6.54
N TYR A 76 13.59 -8.80 -6.60
CA TYR A 76 12.94 -8.44 -7.86
C TYR A 76 13.93 -7.78 -8.84
N GLN A 77 14.71 -6.79 -8.39
CA GLN A 77 15.71 -6.15 -9.25
C GLN A 77 16.82 -7.11 -9.71
N LEU A 78 17.22 -8.05 -8.85
CA LEU A 78 18.12 -9.14 -9.25
C LEU A 78 17.49 -10.00 -10.38
N GLY A 79 16.22 -10.37 -10.26
CA GLY A 79 15.50 -11.11 -11.29
C GLY A 79 15.43 -10.37 -12.63
N MET A 80 15.23 -9.05 -12.59
CA MET A 80 15.28 -8.19 -13.77
C MET A 80 16.63 -8.23 -14.47
N ARG A 81 17.71 -8.07 -13.71
CA ARG A 81 19.09 -8.16 -14.23
C ARG A 81 19.39 -9.54 -14.83
N LEU A 82 19.02 -10.61 -14.13
CA LEU A 82 19.23 -11.98 -14.62
C LEU A 82 18.43 -12.28 -15.90
N SER A 83 17.30 -11.61 -16.08
CA SER A 83 16.48 -11.73 -17.29
C SER A 83 16.97 -10.84 -18.45
N GLY A 84 18.17 -10.26 -18.35
CA GLY A 84 18.75 -9.41 -19.39
C GLY A 84 18.08 -8.04 -19.52
N ARG A 85 17.32 -7.62 -18.51
CA ARG A 85 16.58 -6.34 -18.49
C ARG A 85 16.87 -5.58 -17.19
N PRO A 86 18.13 -5.26 -16.88
CA PRO A 86 18.48 -4.49 -15.70
C PRO A 86 17.78 -3.13 -15.67
N ILE A 87 17.58 -2.59 -14.47
CA ILE A 87 17.06 -1.24 -14.27
C ILE A 87 18.26 -0.32 -14.14
N GLU A 88 18.63 0.35 -15.23
CA GLU A 88 19.87 1.12 -15.32
C GLU A 88 19.77 2.49 -14.64
N ASP A 89 18.66 3.21 -14.81
CA ASP A 89 18.46 4.53 -14.19
C ASP A 89 18.32 4.39 -12.65
N VAL A 90 19.16 5.13 -11.92
CA VAL A 90 19.11 5.23 -10.45
C VAL A 90 17.73 5.69 -9.98
N ARG A 91 17.08 6.60 -10.70
CA ARG A 91 15.75 7.12 -10.39
C ARG A 91 14.69 6.02 -10.50
N ASP A 92 14.78 5.14 -11.50
CA ASP A 92 13.86 4.00 -11.63
C ASP A 92 14.02 3.02 -10.48
N ARG A 93 15.26 2.75 -10.06
CA ARG A 93 15.52 1.93 -8.87
C ARG A 93 14.95 2.56 -7.60
N GLN A 94 15.09 3.88 -7.46
CA GLN A 94 14.55 4.63 -6.32
C GLN A 94 13.01 4.64 -6.31
N ARG A 95 12.35 4.90 -7.46
CA ARG A 95 10.88 4.83 -7.61
C ARG A 95 10.34 3.48 -7.13
N LEU A 96 11.01 2.40 -7.51
CA LEU A 96 10.69 1.04 -7.10
C LEU A 96 10.88 0.81 -5.60
N ALA A 97 11.94 1.34 -5.00
CA ALA A 97 12.15 1.28 -3.55
C ALA A 97 11.05 2.04 -2.79
N ASP A 98 10.74 3.27 -3.22
CA ASP A 98 9.71 4.14 -2.64
C ASP A 98 8.29 3.56 -2.76
N ALA A 99 7.99 2.96 -3.91
CA ALA A 99 6.73 2.26 -4.13
C ALA A 99 6.62 1.01 -3.24
N THR A 100 7.71 0.26 -3.05
CA THR A 100 7.72 -0.89 -2.14
C THR A 100 7.56 -0.47 -0.69
N GLU A 101 8.19 0.64 -0.27
CA GLU A 101 7.99 1.21 1.06
C GLU A 101 6.52 1.57 1.27
N THR A 102 5.88 2.19 0.28
CA THR A 102 4.44 2.52 0.34
C THR A 102 3.58 1.25 0.49
N VAL A 103 3.85 0.22 -0.31
CA VAL A 103 3.15 -1.08 -0.21
C VAL A 103 3.32 -1.69 1.19
N HIS A 104 4.52 -1.60 1.77
CA HIS A 104 4.78 -2.09 3.12
C HIS A 104 4.02 -1.29 4.18
N GLU A 105 4.03 0.04 4.11
CA GLU A 105 3.30 0.92 5.02
C GLU A 105 1.79 0.67 5.00
N VAL A 106 1.21 0.38 3.84
CA VAL A 106 -0.21 0.03 3.73
C VAL A 106 -0.49 -1.32 4.38
N ARG A 107 0.37 -2.32 4.18
CA ARG A 107 0.24 -3.61 4.87
C ARG A 107 0.37 -3.47 6.39
N LEU A 108 1.20 -2.55 6.88
CA LEU A 108 1.30 -2.24 8.31
C LEU A 108 0.04 -1.56 8.84
N ALA A 109 -0.54 -0.63 8.07
CA ALA A 109 -1.78 0.04 8.46
C ALA A 109 -2.97 -0.93 8.48
N LEU A 110 -3.07 -1.80 7.47
CA LEU A 110 -4.11 -2.83 7.36
C LEU A 110 -3.74 -4.10 8.16
N HIS A 111 -3.52 -3.91 9.45
CA HIS A 111 -3.05 -4.93 10.40
C HIS A 111 -4.08 -6.01 10.75
N HIS A 112 -5.34 -5.89 10.35
CA HIS A 112 -6.32 -6.97 10.42
C HIS A 112 -6.39 -7.78 9.12
N GLY A 113 -5.69 -7.34 8.07
CA GLY A 113 -5.46 -8.11 6.84
C GLY A 113 -6.31 -7.66 5.65
N ARG A 114 -6.34 -8.51 4.63
CA ARG A 114 -6.87 -8.19 3.30
C ARG A 114 -8.38 -8.41 3.12
N GLY A 115 -9.11 -8.62 4.21
CA GLY A 115 -10.52 -8.98 4.17
C GLY A 115 -10.75 -10.41 3.68
N ASN A 116 -10.80 -10.56 2.36
CA ASN A 116 -11.20 -11.75 1.62
C ASN A 116 -10.05 -12.69 1.19
N SER A 117 -8.84 -12.51 1.73
CA SER A 117 -7.75 -13.46 1.53
C SER A 117 -7.91 -14.69 2.43
N GLU A 118 -7.81 -15.88 1.87
CA GLU A 118 -7.98 -17.15 2.59
C GLU A 118 -6.96 -17.32 3.73
N SER A 119 -5.72 -16.88 3.53
CA SER A 119 -4.70 -16.96 4.59
C SER A 119 -5.05 -16.07 5.78
N ASP A 120 -5.49 -14.85 5.48
CA ASP A 120 -5.78 -13.84 6.50
C ASP A 120 -7.06 -14.23 7.25
N PHE A 121 -8.06 -14.73 6.53
CA PHE A 121 -9.30 -15.26 7.09
C PHE A 121 -9.01 -16.41 8.08
N ARG A 122 -8.21 -17.39 7.68
CA ARG A 122 -7.85 -18.54 8.55
C ARG A 122 -7.03 -18.12 9.77
N ILE A 123 -5.99 -17.30 9.58
CA ILE A 123 -5.09 -16.89 10.67
C ILE A 123 -5.81 -16.00 11.69
N SER A 124 -6.74 -15.17 11.22
CA SER A 124 -7.49 -14.24 12.06
C SER A 124 -8.82 -14.81 12.58
N ASN A 125 -9.16 -16.06 12.26
CA ASN A 125 -10.46 -16.66 12.56
C ASN A 125 -11.64 -15.80 12.09
N GLY A 126 -11.56 -15.29 10.87
CA GLY A 126 -12.59 -14.45 10.23
C GLY A 126 -12.58 -12.97 10.61
N LEU A 127 -11.71 -12.51 11.52
CA LEU A 127 -11.63 -11.10 11.89
C LEU A 127 -11.24 -10.21 10.70
N SER A 128 -10.38 -10.67 9.79
CA SER A 128 -10.04 -9.93 8.57
C SER A 128 -11.30 -9.58 7.77
N SER A 129 -12.19 -10.55 7.58
CA SER A 129 -13.46 -10.36 6.88
C SER A 129 -14.40 -9.44 7.64
N THR A 130 -14.45 -9.56 8.98
CA THR A 130 -15.29 -8.71 9.83
C THR A 130 -14.91 -7.24 9.70
N TYR A 131 -13.62 -6.92 9.85
CA TYR A 131 -13.15 -5.54 9.73
C TYR A 131 -13.28 -4.99 8.30
N SER A 132 -12.99 -5.80 7.28
CA SER A 132 -13.27 -5.36 5.91
C SER A 132 -14.76 -5.18 5.64
N TYR A 133 -15.64 -5.99 6.20
CA TYR A 133 -17.09 -5.75 6.12
C TYR A 133 -17.48 -4.42 6.76
N LEU A 134 -16.95 -4.13 7.95
CA LEU A 134 -17.17 -2.86 8.64
C LEU A 134 -16.74 -1.65 7.79
N SER A 135 -15.60 -1.74 7.11
CA SER A 135 -15.14 -0.65 6.23
C SER A 135 -16.11 -0.33 5.08
N TYR A 136 -17.00 -1.25 4.70
CA TYR A 136 -18.02 -1.02 3.69
C TYR A 136 -19.37 -0.55 4.24
N SER A 137 -19.58 -0.50 5.56
CA SER A 137 -20.89 -0.16 6.14
C SER A 137 -21.34 1.25 5.72
N PHE A 138 -20.38 2.16 5.56
CA PHE A 138 -20.62 3.54 5.13
C PHE A 138 -21.09 3.68 3.68
N LEU A 139 -20.81 2.70 2.80
CA LEU A 139 -21.26 2.74 1.41
C LEU A 139 -22.78 2.60 1.27
N CYS A 140 -23.46 2.01 2.26
CA CYS A 140 -24.91 1.80 2.21
C CYS A 140 -25.71 2.89 2.94
N TYR A 141 -25.06 3.64 3.84
CA TYR A 141 -25.75 4.50 4.80
C TYR A 141 -25.51 6.01 4.57
N TRP A 142 -24.42 6.41 3.91
CA TRP A 142 -24.02 7.82 3.82
C TRP A 142 -24.30 8.48 2.46
N PRO A 143 -24.73 9.76 2.42
CA PRO A 143 -24.71 10.57 1.19
C PRO A 143 -23.26 10.68 0.71
N GLY A 144 -22.91 9.99 -0.37
CA GLY A 144 -21.51 9.80 -0.78
C GLY A 144 -21.06 8.35 -0.87
N LYS A 145 -21.99 7.40 -1.10
CA LYS A 145 -21.77 5.96 -1.41
C LYS A 145 -20.69 5.62 -2.47
N HIS A 146 -20.07 6.62 -3.08
CA HIS A 146 -18.99 6.50 -4.07
C HIS A 146 -17.75 7.32 -3.69
N ASP A 147 -17.67 7.85 -2.46
CA ASP A 147 -16.48 8.54 -1.98
C ASP A 147 -15.39 7.52 -1.61
N ILE A 148 -14.39 7.43 -2.49
CA ILE A 148 -13.26 6.53 -2.33
C ILE A 148 -12.34 6.99 -1.19
N ASN A 149 -12.34 8.27 -0.81
CA ASN A 149 -11.59 8.74 0.36
C ASN A 149 -12.21 8.21 1.66
N LEU A 150 -13.55 8.22 1.76
CA LEU A 150 -14.27 7.63 2.88
C LEU A 150 -13.99 6.13 2.95
N MET A 151 -14.11 5.41 1.84
CA MET A 151 -13.80 3.98 1.78
C MET A 151 -12.37 3.66 2.24
N ALA A 152 -11.37 4.43 1.79
CA ALA A 152 -9.98 4.28 2.19
C ALA A 152 -9.77 4.64 3.68
N GLY A 153 -10.39 5.71 4.16
CA GLY A 153 -10.33 6.16 5.55
C GLY A 153 -10.92 5.13 6.51
N CYS A 154 -12.08 4.55 6.16
CA CYS A 154 -12.70 3.47 6.91
C CYS A 154 -11.81 2.24 6.99
N ALA A 155 -11.23 1.79 5.88
CA ALA A 155 -10.34 0.64 5.85
C ALA A 155 -9.08 0.86 6.70
N LEU A 156 -8.55 2.09 6.73
CA LEU A 156 -7.45 2.46 7.62
C LEU A 156 -7.87 2.43 9.10
N ALA A 157 -9.01 3.03 9.44
CA ALA A 157 -9.51 3.08 10.82
C ALA A 157 -9.78 1.69 11.42
N VAL A 158 -10.36 0.78 10.62
CA VAL A 158 -10.64 -0.60 11.06
C VAL A 158 -9.47 -1.56 10.82
N GLY A 159 -8.39 -1.08 10.19
CA GLY A 159 -7.20 -1.86 9.91
C GLY A 159 -7.38 -3.02 8.95
N ALA A 160 -8.43 -3.09 8.13
CA ALA A 160 -8.59 -4.15 7.13
C ALA A 160 -9.23 -3.62 5.85
N GLY A 161 -8.90 -4.23 4.71
CA GLY A 161 -9.57 -3.91 3.46
C GLY A 161 -9.31 -4.88 2.31
N ASN A 162 -10.25 -4.92 1.37
CA ASN A 162 -10.14 -5.69 0.12
C ASN A 162 -9.27 -4.96 -0.93
N CYS A 163 -9.17 -5.50 -2.15
CA CYS A 163 -8.28 -4.99 -3.19
C CYS A 163 -8.57 -3.53 -3.62
N ASP A 164 -9.83 -3.13 -3.72
CA ASP A 164 -10.28 -1.76 -3.99
C ASP A 164 -9.78 -0.76 -2.93
N GLN A 165 -9.91 -1.11 -1.66
CA GLN A 165 -9.45 -0.30 -0.52
C GLN A 165 -7.92 -0.22 -0.48
N ASN A 166 -7.23 -1.36 -0.69
CA ASN A 166 -5.76 -1.38 -0.78
C ASN A 166 -5.26 -0.50 -1.95
N ALA A 167 -5.91 -0.58 -3.11
CA ALA A 167 -5.59 0.24 -4.28
C ALA A 167 -5.84 1.73 -4.02
N ALA A 168 -6.97 2.07 -3.38
CA ALA A 168 -7.29 3.45 -3.01
C ALA A 168 -6.24 4.03 -2.04
N ILE A 169 -5.88 3.28 -0.99
CA ILE A 169 -4.89 3.69 0.01
C ILE A 169 -3.50 3.81 -0.62
N ASN A 170 -3.06 2.85 -1.44
CA ASN A 170 -1.77 2.96 -2.15
C ASN A 170 -1.70 4.20 -3.04
N THR A 171 -2.78 4.47 -3.79
CA THR A 171 -2.91 5.64 -4.67
C THR A 171 -2.65 6.94 -3.92
N ARG A 172 -3.22 7.06 -2.72
CA ARG A 172 -3.14 8.26 -1.87
C ARG A 172 -1.82 8.33 -1.11
N ARG A 173 -1.40 7.25 -0.46
CA ARG A 173 -0.17 7.26 0.35
C ARG A 173 1.10 7.41 -0.46
N HIS A 174 1.11 6.96 -1.73
CA HIS A 174 2.27 7.17 -2.59
C HIS A 174 2.47 8.65 -2.99
N ALA A 175 1.46 9.51 -2.80
CA ALA A 175 1.46 10.90 -3.27
C ALA A 175 2.70 11.70 -2.86
N VAL A 176 3.16 11.51 -1.62
CA VAL A 176 4.31 12.25 -1.07
C VAL A 176 5.64 11.84 -1.73
N ARG A 177 5.70 10.66 -2.33
CA ARG A 177 6.87 10.09 -3.01
C ARG A 177 6.84 10.27 -4.54
N MET A 178 5.74 10.78 -5.09
CA MET A 178 5.65 11.06 -6.52
C MET A 178 6.63 12.14 -6.94
N GLU A 179 7.12 12.07 -8.17
CA GLU A 179 7.84 13.18 -8.80
C GLU A 179 6.87 14.22 -9.38
N GLY A 180 7.38 15.43 -9.61
CA GLY A 180 6.62 16.47 -10.32
C GLY A 180 6.26 16.01 -11.73
N GLY A 181 4.99 16.16 -12.12
CA GLY A 181 4.47 15.69 -13.41
C GLY A 181 4.14 14.19 -13.48
N GLY A 182 4.38 13.42 -12.42
CA GLY A 182 3.94 12.03 -12.31
C GLY A 182 2.44 11.92 -12.03
N GLN A 183 1.87 10.76 -12.33
CA GLN A 183 0.44 10.46 -12.18
C GLN A 183 0.23 9.20 -11.36
N MET A 184 -0.72 9.25 -10.42
CA MET A 184 -1.23 8.07 -9.73
C MET A 184 -2.60 7.70 -10.29
N MET A 185 -2.82 6.41 -10.50
CA MET A 185 -4.09 5.87 -10.99
C MET A 185 -4.55 4.71 -10.11
N ASN A 186 -5.87 4.64 -9.91
CA ASN A 186 -6.54 3.48 -9.34
C ASN A 186 -7.14 2.67 -10.50
N ILE A 187 -6.64 1.45 -10.72
CA ILE A 187 -6.98 0.62 -11.88
C ILE A 187 -7.90 -0.51 -11.45
N CYS A 188 -9.00 -0.70 -12.18
CA CYS A 188 -9.87 -1.86 -12.06
C CYS A 188 -9.63 -2.81 -13.23
N ASP A 189 -9.28 -4.06 -12.96
CA ASP A 189 -9.17 -5.14 -13.94
C ASP A 189 -10.41 -6.05 -13.85
N HIS A 190 -11.29 -5.93 -14.84
CA HIS A 190 -12.56 -6.66 -14.88
C HIS A 190 -12.37 -8.15 -15.15
N LYS A 191 -11.33 -8.53 -15.90
CA LYS A 191 -11.04 -9.93 -16.20
C LYS A 191 -10.49 -10.67 -14.99
N ARG A 192 -9.78 -9.96 -14.11
CA ARG A 192 -9.22 -10.49 -12.86
C ARG A 192 -10.12 -10.24 -11.65
N ALA A 193 -11.15 -9.42 -11.78
CA ALA A 193 -11.96 -8.91 -10.67
C ALA A 193 -11.07 -8.35 -9.54
N HIS A 194 -10.10 -7.52 -9.91
CA HIS A 194 -9.05 -7.03 -9.02
C HIS A 194 -8.78 -5.54 -9.23
N MET A 195 -8.43 -4.83 -8.16
CA MET A 195 -8.03 -3.43 -8.22
C MET A 195 -6.62 -3.23 -7.68
N TYR A 196 -5.85 -2.35 -8.31
CA TYR A 196 -4.47 -2.03 -7.91
C TYR A 196 -4.13 -0.58 -8.22
N ALA A 197 -3.11 -0.03 -7.54
CA ALA A 197 -2.60 1.30 -7.82
C ALA A 197 -1.48 1.24 -8.86
N LEU A 198 -1.43 2.23 -9.75
CA LEU A 198 -0.43 2.37 -10.79
C LEU A 198 0.18 3.78 -10.73
N TYR A 199 1.48 3.85 -10.49
CA TYR A 199 2.25 5.08 -10.62
C TYR A 199 2.85 5.18 -12.02
N GLN A 200 2.59 6.29 -12.71
CA GLN A 200 3.24 6.63 -13.95
C GLN A 200 4.19 7.82 -13.72
N PRO A 201 5.52 7.62 -13.83
CA PRO A 201 6.49 8.70 -13.70
C PRO A 201 6.33 9.77 -14.79
N PRO A 202 6.85 11.00 -14.59
CA PRO A 202 6.81 12.06 -15.60
C PRO A 202 7.61 11.69 -16.85
N GLY A 203 7.18 12.21 -18.01
CA GLY A 203 7.96 12.17 -19.25
C GLY A 203 8.11 10.77 -19.89
N THR A 204 7.36 9.77 -19.42
CA THR A 204 7.47 8.40 -19.96
C THR A 204 6.62 8.26 -21.23
N ALA A 205 7.25 8.34 -22.39
CA ALA A 205 6.61 7.97 -23.67
C ALA A 205 6.21 6.48 -23.70
N GLU A 206 6.92 5.65 -22.93
CA GLU A 206 6.68 4.20 -22.81
C GLU A 206 6.02 3.87 -21.46
N ALA A 207 4.76 4.28 -21.30
CA ALA A 207 4.00 4.12 -20.06
C ALA A 207 4.05 2.69 -19.47
N LYS A 208 4.10 1.65 -20.31
CA LYS A 208 4.14 0.25 -19.83
C LYS A 208 5.50 -0.17 -19.29
N GLU A 209 6.58 0.43 -19.78
CA GLU A 209 7.96 0.06 -19.41
C GLU A 209 8.38 0.68 -18.07
N SER A 210 7.88 1.89 -17.79
CA SER A 210 8.28 2.65 -16.59
C SER A 210 7.20 2.74 -15.51
N ALA A 211 5.94 2.42 -15.80
CA ALA A 211 4.90 2.48 -14.76
C ALA A 211 5.12 1.42 -13.69
N VAL A 212 4.86 1.79 -12.43
CA VAL A 212 5.07 0.96 -11.25
C VAL A 212 3.73 0.55 -10.68
N VAL A 213 3.52 -0.75 -10.50
CA VAL A 213 2.35 -1.33 -9.83
C VAL A 213 2.59 -1.35 -8.32
N LEU A 214 1.65 -0.78 -7.57
CA LEU A 214 1.60 -0.81 -6.11
C LEU A 214 0.37 -1.63 -5.68
N ASP A 215 0.63 -2.86 -5.25
CA ASP A 215 -0.42 -3.78 -4.81
C ASP A 215 -0.10 -4.36 -3.44
N SER A 216 -0.72 -3.76 -2.42
CA SER A 216 -0.61 -4.17 -1.03
C SER A 216 -1.60 -5.25 -0.63
N TRP A 217 -2.48 -5.69 -1.54
CA TRP A 217 -3.37 -6.84 -1.38
C TRP A 217 -2.73 -8.12 -1.97
N SER A 218 -1.99 -8.02 -3.05
CA SER A 218 -1.16 -9.13 -3.56
C SER A 218 0.11 -9.33 -2.70
N ASP A 219 0.82 -10.42 -2.91
CA ASP A 219 2.11 -10.72 -2.29
C ASP A 219 3.27 -10.29 -3.21
N GLY A 220 4.41 -9.93 -2.61
CA GLY A 220 5.58 -9.38 -3.31
C GLY A 220 5.78 -7.86 -3.12
N PRO A 221 6.85 -7.29 -3.71
CA PRO A 221 7.16 -5.86 -3.65
C PRO A 221 6.41 -5.07 -4.75
N ALA A 222 6.65 -3.77 -4.86
CA ALA A 222 6.20 -3.01 -6.03
C ALA A 222 7.05 -3.37 -7.26
N VAL A 223 6.43 -3.46 -8.44
CA VAL A 223 7.06 -3.95 -9.67
C VAL A 223 6.75 -3.06 -10.86
N LEU A 224 7.56 -3.12 -11.90
CA LEU A 224 7.19 -2.50 -13.17
C LEU A 224 5.97 -3.21 -13.78
N LEU A 225 5.08 -2.46 -14.41
CA LEU A 225 3.85 -2.97 -15.00
C LEU A 225 4.15 -4.10 -16.00
N ARG A 226 5.20 -3.96 -16.82
CA ARG A 226 5.65 -4.97 -17.79
C ARG A 226 5.98 -6.33 -17.18
N ASP A 227 6.34 -6.38 -15.90
CA ASP A 227 6.71 -7.60 -15.17
C ASP A 227 5.64 -8.05 -14.18
N SER A 228 4.54 -7.31 -14.10
CA SER A 228 3.43 -7.61 -13.22
C SER A 228 2.52 -8.70 -13.80
N ARG A 229 1.76 -9.36 -12.93
CA ARG A 229 0.69 -10.28 -13.31
C ARG A 229 -0.41 -9.63 -14.18
N TRP A 230 -0.46 -8.29 -14.19
CA TRP A 230 -1.49 -7.48 -14.83
C TRP A 230 -1.12 -7.02 -16.24
N VAL A 231 0.13 -7.26 -16.69
CA VAL A 231 0.63 -6.76 -17.98
C VAL A 231 -0.25 -7.15 -19.17
N GLY A 232 -0.75 -8.40 -19.18
CA GLY A 232 -1.54 -8.94 -20.29
C GLY A 232 -2.99 -8.45 -20.35
N THR A 233 -3.49 -7.85 -19.26
CA THR A 233 -4.87 -7.34 -19.16
C THR A 233 -4.94 -5.82 -19.15
N TYR A 234 -3.84 -5.14 -18.83
CA TYR A 234 -3.75 -3.69 -18.83
C TYR A 234 -3.99 -3.08 -20.21
N GLY A 235 -4.94 -2.14 -20.27
CA GLY A 235 -5.37 -1.45 -21.48
C GLY A 235 -6.36 -2.24 -22.34
N THR A 236 -6.67 -3.50 -22.02
CA THR A 236 -7.62 -4.33 -22.77
C THR A 236 -8.88 -4.66 -21.99
N SER A 237 -8.75 -4.84 -20.67
CA SER A 237 -9.85 -5.19 -19.78
C SER A 237 -9.83 -4.40 -18.48
N THR A 238 -9.18 -3.22 -18.52
CA THR A 238 -8.97 -2.36 -17.36
C THR A 238 -9.57 -0.98 -17.55
N ASP A 239 -10.18 -0.46 -16.49
CA ASP A 239 -10.62 0.94 -16.39
C ASP A 239 -9.81 1.71 -15.35
N VAL A 240 -9.60 3.00 -15.61
CA VAL A 240 -9.04 3.95 -14.63
C VAL A 240 -10.20 4.52 -13.82
N ILE A 241 -10.26 4.18 -12.53
CA ILE A 241 -11.32 4.63 -11.61
C ILE A 241 -11.03 6.04 -11.09
N GLU A 242 -9.78 6.31 -10.73
CA GLU A 242 -9.30 7.63 -10.31
C GLU A 242 -7.96 7.91 -10.98
N ARG A 243 -7.70 9.19 -11.30
CA ARG A 243 -6.41 9.67 -11.77
C ARG A 243 -6.07 10.96 -11.02
N PHE A 244 -4.87 11.00 -10.46
CA PHE A 244 -4.38 12.16 -9.73
C PHE A 244 -3.01 12.59 -10.23
N GLN A 245 -2.86 13.90 -10.49
CA GLN A 245 -1.55 14.54 -10.44
C GLN A 245 -1.07 14.63 -8.98
N LYS A 246 0.23 14.84 -8.76
CA LYS A 246 0.80 14.89 -7.40
C LYS A 246 0.02 15.78 -6.40
N PRO A 247 -0.33 17.05 -6.71
CA PRO A 247 -1.09 17.87 -5.75
C PRO A 247 -2.45 17.29 -5.41
N GLN A 248 -3.18 16.78 -6.41
CA GLN A 248 -4.49 16.16 -6.20
C GLN A 248 -4.41 14.87 -5.37
N ALA A 249 -3.33 14.09 -5.55
CA ALA A 249 -3.06 12.90 -4.76
C ALA A 249 -2.75 13.25 -3.30
N ILE A 250 -2.02 14.35 -3.06
CA ILE A 250 -1.76 14.89 -1.72
C ILE A 250 -3.07 15.35 -1.06
N ASP A 251 -3.94 16.06 -1.79
CA ASP A 251 -5.25 16.47 -1.27
C ASP A 251 -6.14 15.26 -0.94
N ALA A 252 -6.14 14.23 -1.79
CA ALA A 252 -6.86 12.99 -1.55
C ALA A 252 -6.32 12.23 -0.32
N LEU A 253 -5.00 12.23 -0.12
CA LEU A 253 -4.36 11.70 1.09
C LEU A 253 -4.81 12.48 2.34
N ALA A 254 -4.80 13.81 2.29
CA ALA A 254 -5.22 14.65 3.40
C ALA A 254 -6.69 14.39 3.78
N ARG A 255 -7.60 14.34 2.79
CA ARG A 255 -9.02 14.00 3.00
C ARG A 255 -9.20 12.61 3.61
N THR A 256 -8.46 11.63 3.11
CA THR A 256 -8.54 10.24 3.61
C THR A 256 -8.09 10.15 5.07
N ASN A 257 -7.02 10.86 5.44
CA ASN A 257 -6.55 10.90 6.82
C ASN A 257 -7.52 11.64 7.75
N ALA A 258 -8.16 12.71 7.27
CA ALA A 258 -9.20 13.42 8.03
C ALA A 258 -10.39 12.50 8.33
N LEU A 259 -10.88 11.77 7.32
CA LEU A 259 -11.98 10.80 7.47
C LEU A 259 -11.57 9.65 8.39
N GLN A 260 -10.34 9.14 8.29
CA GLN A 260 -9.82 8.15 9.24
C GLN A 260 -9.90 8.69 10.68
N ALA A 261 -9.43 9.91 10.93
CA ALA A 261 -9.44 10.52 12.26
C ALA A 261 -10.88 10.72 12.79
N GLU A 262 -11.81 11.14 11.93
CA GLU A 262 -13.22 11.27 12.30
C GLU A 262 -13.81 9.91 12.70
N ILE A 263 -13.54 8.84 11.95
CA ILE A 263 -14.04 7.49 12.27
C ILE A 263 -13.44 6.93 13.57
N GLU A 264 -12.18 7.27 13.85
CA GLU A 264 -11.50 6.87 15.08
C GLU A 264 -11.96 7.65 16.32
N ASP A 265 -12.43 8.89 16.15
CA ASP A 265 -12.86 9.77 17.25
C ASP A 265 -14.22 9.35 17.85
N PRO A 266 -14.28 8.94 19.13
CA PRO A 266 -15.53 8.53 19.79
C PRO A 266 -16.63 9.58 19.85
N GLN A 267 -16.32 10.85 19.59
CA GLN A 267 -17.30 11.94 19.61
C GLN A 267 -18.04 12.14 18.28
N THR A 268 -17.67 11.42 17.21
CA THR A 268 -18.28 11.60 15.90
C THR A 268 -19.40 10.62 15.63
N GLU A 269 -20.29 11.00 14.71
CA GLU A 269 -21.33 10.11 14.18
C GLU A 269 -20.75 8.94 13.37
N PHE A 270 -19.59 9.13 12.72
CA PHE A 270 -18.88 8.08 12.02
C PHE A 270 -18.47 6.97 12.98
N HIS A 271 -17.86 7.32 14.10
CA HIS A 271 -17.50 6.35 15.13
C HIS A 271 -18.73 5.65 15.71
N ALA A 272 -19.76 6.42 16.09
CA ALA A 272 -20.99 5.88 16.64
C ALA A 272 -21.66 4.88 15.67
N HIS A 273 -21.73 5.20 14.38
CA HIS A 273 -22.24 4.31 13.35
C HIS A 273 -21.41 3.02 13.27
N LEU A 274 -20.09 3.13 13.16
CA LEU A 274 -19.20 1.98 13.06
C LEU A 274 -19.36 1.02 14.24
N ARG A 275 -19.42 1.55 15.47
CA ARG A 275 -19.65 0.76 16.69
C ARG A 275 -21.03 0.14 16.74
N GLY A 276 -22.04 0.85 16.24
CA GLY A 276 -23.39 0.31 16.07
C GLY A 276 -23.40 -0.92 15.16
N VAL A 277 -22.78 -0.82 13.98
CA VAL A 277 -22.67 -1.95 13.04
C VAL A 277 -21.85 -3.10 13.66
N GLU A 278 -20.70 -2.80 14.26
CA GLU A 278 -19.84 -3.79 14.92
C GLU A 278 -20.60 -4.57 16.01
N SER A 279 -21.41 -3.89 16.82
CA SER A 279 -22.21 -4.52 17.88
C SER A 279 -23.26 -5.51 17.35
N GLY A 280 -23.71 -5.35 16.11
CA GLY A 280 -24.65 -6.25 15.46
C GLY A 280 -24.01 -7.50 14.83
N ILE A 281 -22.67 -7.56 14.73
CA ILE A 281 -21.98 -8.70 14.13
C ILE A 281 -21.79 -9.80 15.17
N LEU A 282 -22.64 -10.82 15.11
CA LEU A 282 -22.60 -11.97 16.02
C LEU A 282 -21.59 -13.05 15.60
N ALA A 283 -21.26 -13.11 14.31
CA ALA A 283 -20.28 -14.03 13.75
C ALA A 283 -19.57 -13.38 12.56
N PRO A 284 -18.29 -13.73 12.29
CA PRO A 284 -17.57 -13.20 11.14
C PRO A 284 -18.34 -13.39 9.84
N PRO A 285 -18.63 -12.31 9.08
CA PRO A 285 -19.27 -12.42 7.78
C PRO A 285 -18.42 -13.28 6.84
N GLU A 286 -19.05 -14.20 6.13
CA GLU A 286 -18.37 -14.98 5.10
C GLU A 286 -18.15 -14.13 3.84
N PRO A 287 -16.91 -13.94 3.35
CA PRO A 287 -16.67 -13.30 2.07
C PRO A 287 -17.36 -14.10 0.96
N ARG A 288 -18.00 -13.39 0.02
CA ARG A 288 -18.61 -14.03 -1.16
C ARG A 288 -17.59 -14.91 -1.90
N HIS A 289 -16.36 -14.41 -2.04
CA HIS A 289 -15.24 -15.12 -2.65
C HIS A 289 -14.03 -14.99 -1.73
N ARG A 290 -13.33 -16.10 -1.51
CA ARG A 290 -12.07 -16.13 -0.79
C ARG A 290 -10.93 -16.41 -1.77
N TYR A 291 -9.91 -15.57 -1.75
CA TYR A 291 -8.80 -15.66 -2.68
C TYR A 291 -7.58 -16.29 -2.03
N GLY A 292 -6.92 -17.20 -2.76
CA GLY A 292 -5.60 -17.69 -2.40
C GLY A 292 -4.54 -16.59 -2.47
N ALA A 293 -3.30 -16.95 -2.13
CA ALA A 293 -2.15 -16.06 -2.32
C ALA A 293 -1.98 -15.73 -3.82
N ILE A 294 -1.89 -14.44 -4.14
CA ILE A 294 -1.65 -13.97 -5.50
C ILE A 294 -0.36 -13.17 -5.50
N SER A 295 0.62 -13.60 -6.32
CA SER A 295 1.85 -12.83 -6.55
C SER A 295 1.58 -11.68 -7.51
N VAL A 296 2.10 -10.49 -7.18
CA VAL A 296 2.12 -9.33 -8.07
C VAL A 296 3.09 -9.53 -9.24
N ILE A 297 4.17 -10.30 -9.04
CA ILE A 297 5.15 -10.63 -10.07
C ILE A 297 4.56 -11.66 -11.04
N GLY A 298 4.70 -11.41 -12.35
CA GLY A 298 4.30 -12.32 -13.40
C GLY A 298 5.13 -13.61 -13.42
N PRO A 299 4.53 -14.77 -13.74
CA PRO A 299 5.20 -16.07 -13.66
C PRO A 299 6.44 -16.18 -14.56
N ASP A 300 6.42 -15.53 -15.73
CA ASP A 300 7.51 -15.60 -16.70
C ASP A 300 8.84 -15.02 -16.15
N LEU A 301 8.77 -13.93 -15.38
CA LEU A 301 9.96 -13.36 -14.74
C LEU A 301 10.51 -14.31 -13.68
N ALA A 302 9.64 -14.93 -12.88
CA ALA A 302 10.05 -15.85 -11.83
C ALA A 302 10.71 -17.11 -12.39
N GLU A 303 10.15 -17.70 -13.45
CA GLU A 303 10.70 -18.87 -14.13
C GLU A 303 12.09 -18.57 -14.71
N ARG A 304 12.22 -17.48 -15.50
CA ARG A 304 13.52 -17.06 -16.05
C ARG A 304 14.55 -16.80 -14.96
N THR A 305 14.16 -16.15 -13.87
CA THR A 305 15.05 -15.89 -12.72
C THR A 305 15.55 -17.19 -12.11
N ARG A 306 14.67 -18.18 -11.88
CA ARG A 306 15.05 -19.50 -11.36
C ARG A 306 16.04 -20.22 -12.27
N GLN A 307 15.77 -20.25 -13.58
CA GLN A 307 16.65 -20.89 -14.57
C GLN A 307 18.04 -20.25 -14.59
N ARG A 308 18.09 -18.91 -14.70
CA ARG A 308 19.36 -18.16 -14.71
C ARG A 308 20.15 -18.29 -13.43
N LEU A 309 19.48 -18.35 -12.28
CA LEU A 309 20.16 -18.63 -11.02
C LEU A 309 20.84 -20.00 -11.05
N GLN A 310 20.24 -21.03 -11.64
CA GLN A 310 20.80 -22.39 -11.68
C GLN A 310 22.07 -22.46 -12.56
N GLU A 311 22.13 -21.70 -13.65
CA GLU A 311 23.25 -21.65 -14.59
C GLU A 311 24.51 -21.01 -14.00
N LEU A 312 24.37 -20.07 -13.07
CA LEU A 312 25.49 -19.29 -12.54
C LEU A 312 26.27 -20.03 -11.46
N ALA A 313 27.58 -19.82 -11.38
CA ALA A 313 28.38 -20.31 -10.25
C ALA A 313 27.95 -19.66 -8.92
N PRO A 314 28.03 -20.36 -7.76
CA PRO A 314 27.60 -19.82 -6.47
C PRO A 314 28.26 -18.50 -6.07
N ARG A 315 29.53 -18.29 -6.43
CA ARG A 315 30.25 -17.02 -6.18
C ARG A 315 29.62 -15.86 -6.96
N THR A 316 29.31 -16.08 -8.23
CA THR A 316 28.67 -15.09 -9.10
C THR A 316 27.27 -14.73 -8.59
N ARG A 317 26.46 -15.71 -8.17
CA ARG A 317 25.13 -15.46 -7.57
C ARG A 317 25.23 -14.52 -6.37
N LYS A 318 26.16 -14.79 -5.45
CA LYS A 318 26.37 -13.97 -4.24
C LYS A 318 26.81 -12.56 -4.59
N ALA A 319 27.73 -12.40 -5.54
CA ALA A 319 28.19 -11.10 -5.99
C ALA A 319 27.04 -10.27 -6.59
N LEU A 320 26.24 -10.86 -7.49
CA LEU A 320 25.09 -10.20 -8.10
C LEU A 320 24.02 -9.82 -7.09
N ALA A 321 23.71 -10.69 -6.11
CA ALA A 321 22.72 -10.38 -5.09
C ALA A 321 23.20 -9.28 -4.12
N ALA A 322 24.49 -9.25 -3.78
CA ALA A 322 25.06 -8.14 -3.00
C ALA A 322 25.01 -6.83 -3.80
N ASP A 323 25.28 -6.89 -5.09
CA ASP A 323 25.23 -5.72 -5.98
C ASP A 323 23.81 -5.18 -6.15
N ALA A 324 22.81 -6.07 -6.33
CA ALA A 324 21.41 -5.69 -6.40
C ALA A 324 20.96 -4.96 -5.11
N ALA A 325 21.41 -5.40 -3.94
CA ALA A 325 21.13 -4.72 -2.68
C ALA A 325 21.74 -3.30 -2.63
N ARG A 326 22.99 -3.14 -3.09
CA ARG A 326 23.66 -1.84 -3.15
C ARG A 326 22.95 -0.90 -4.10
N GLN A 327 22.65 -1.36 -5.31
CA GLN A 327 22.01 -0.56 -6.36
C GLN A 327 20.58 -0.15 -6.01
N ALA A 328 19.82 -1.03 -5.35
CA ALA A 328 18.43 -0.76 -4.99
C ALA A 328 18.28 0.27 -3.85
N TYR A 329 19.25 0.32 -2.92
CA TYR A 329 19.15 1.12 -1.69
C TYR A 329 20.31 2.09 -1.47
N GLY A 330 21.14 2.33 -2.49
CA GLY A 330 22.28 3.25 -2.42
C GLY A 330 23.27 2.92 -1.31
N LEU A 331 23.50 1.62 -1.04
CA LEU A 331 24.45 1.22 0.00
C LEU A 331 25.88 1.47 -0.50
N ASP A 332 26.72 2.05 0.35
CA ASP A 332 28.12 2.37 0.07
C ASP A 332 28.91 1.11 -0.35
N ASP A 333 29.70 1.22 -1.42
CA ASP A 333 30.59 0.16 -1.90
C ASP A 333 31.62 -0.26 -0.84
N ALA A 334 32.00 0.65 0.06
CA ALA A 334 32.88 0.36 1.17
C ALA A 334 32.21 -0.48 2.27
N GLN A 335 30.88 -0.60 2.28
CA GLN A 335 30.14 -1.38 3.27
C GLN A 335 29.73 -2.75 2.70
N PRO A 336 30.35 -3.86 3.17
CA PRO A 336 29.98 -5.18 2.69
C PRO A 336 28.55 -5.52 3.12
N VAL A 337 27.69 -5.82 2.13
CA VAL A 337 26.36 -6.40 2.36
C VAL A 337 26.51 -7.69 3.15
N SER A 338 25.71 -7.85 4.20
CA SER A 338 25.85 -9.01 5.07
C SER A 338 25.58 -10.32 4.29
N PRO A 339 26.34 -11.41 4.51
CA PRO A 339 26.08 -12.70 3.86
C PRO A 339 24.66 -13.22 4.10
N ARG A 340 24.05 -12.85 5.25
CA ARG A 340 22.66 -13.15 5.59
C ARG A 340 21.69 -12.44 4.64
N THR A 341 21.91 -11.15 4.39
CA THR A 341 21.12 -10.35 3.43
C THR A 341 21.25 -10.93 2.03
N THR A 342 22.47 -11.19 1.56
CA THR A 342 22.71 -11.82 0.24
C THR A 342 21.99 -13.16 0.10
N SER A 343 22.05 -13.99 1.14
CA SER A 343 21.36 -15.30 1.14
C SER A 343 19.84 -15.15 1.12
N ALA A 344 19.29 -14.16 1.84
CA ALA A 344 17.86 -13.87 1.84
C ALA A 344 17.38 -13.38 0.46
N ILE A 345 18.14 -12.49 -0.20
CA ILE A 345 17.86 -12.02 -1.56
C ILE A 345 17.85 -13.19 -2.54
N LEU A 346 18.87 -14.06 -2.50
CA LEU A 346 18.93 -15.24 -3.38
C LEU A 346 17.77 -16.20 -3.13
N LYS A 347 17.39 -16.38 -1.86
CA LYS A 347 16.25 -17.22 -1.49
C LYS A 347 14.96 -16.67 -2.08
N ASP A 348 14.73 -15.37 -1.97
CA ASP A 348 13.52 -14.71 -2.49
C ASP A 348 13.52 -14.64 -4.02
N ALA A 349 14.66 -14.37 -4.65
CA ALA A 349 14.80 -14.36 -6.10
C ALA A 349 14.53 -15.73 -6.74
N ALA A 350 14.84 -16.82 -6.04
CA ALA A 350 14.50 -18.17 -6.48
C ALA A 350 13.01 -18.51 -6.37
N ARG A 351 12.15 -17.62 -5.85
CA ARG A 351 10.71 -17.85 -5.64
C ARG A 351 9.88 -16.57 -5.84
N LEU A 352 10.24 -15.73 -6.81
CA LEU A 352 9.59 -14.43 -7.02
C LEU A 352 8.06 -14.51 -7.16
N ASP A 353 7.54 -15.59 -7.73
CA ASP A 353 6.10 -15.89 -7.90
C ASP A 353 5.42 -16.47 -6.64
N ALA A 354 6.19 -16.74 -5.60
CA ALA A 354 5.72 -17.31 -4.34
C ALA A 354 6.31 -16.58 -3.14
N LEU A 355 6.60 -15.27 -3.27
CA LEU A 355 7.03 -14.45 -2.14
C LEU A 355 5.91 -14.40 -1.10
N GLY A 356 6.26 -14.63 0.17
CA GLY A 356 5.32 -14.42 1.27
C GLY A 356 5.24 -12.93 1.63
N ARG A 357 4.29 -12.55 2.49
CA ARG A 357 4.30 -11.20 3.06
C ARG A 357 5.44 -11.05 4.06
N PRO A 358 6.18 -9.92 4.01
CA PRO A 358 7.03 -9.49 5.09
C PRO A 358 6.27 -9.58 6.42
N PRO A 359 6.88 -10.13 7.49
CA PRO A 359 6.23 -10.17 8.79
C PRO A 359 5.90 -8.75 9.23
N LEU A 360 4.64 -8.53 9.54
CA LEU A 360 4.19 -7.29 10.14
C LEU A 360 4.55 -7.36 11.62
N SER A 361 5.23 -6.35 12.15
CA SER A 361 5.84 -6.36 13.49
C SER A 361 4.87 -6.63 14.65
N TRP A 362 3.56 -6.58 14.38
CA TRP A 362 2.49 -6.91 15.32
C TRP A 362 2.03 -8.38 15.27
N ALA A 363 2.47 -9.18 14.30
CA ALA A 363 2.14 -10.60 14.23
C ALA A 363 2.71 -11.30 15.48
N PRO A 364 1.86 -11.88 16.35
CA PRO A 364 2.35 -12.53 17.55
C PRO A 364 3.22 -13.70 17.13
N THR A 365 4.53 -13.59 17.36
CA THR A 365 5.41 -14.76 17.29
C THR A 365 4.88 -15.83 18.26
N PRO A 366 5.06 -17.12 17.98
CA PRO A 366 4.61 -18.20 18.87
C PRO A 366 5.07 -17.99 20.34
N HIS A 367 6.22 -17.35 20.53
CA HIS A 367 6.74 -16.99 21.86
C HIS A 367 6.00 -15.83 22.55
N ALA A 368 5.34 -14.93 21.81
CA ALA A 368 4.52 -13.87 22.37
C ALA A 368 3.18 -14.38 22.93
N ARG A 369 2.65 -15.50 22.41
CA ARG A 369 1.45 -16.15 22.95
C ARG A 369 1.66 -16.67 24.38
N LEU A 370 2.84 -17.22 24.69
CA LEU A 370 3.10 -17.78 26.02
C LEU A 370 3.21 -16.71 27.12
N LYS A 371 3.81 -15.55 26.82
CA LYS A 371 3.94 -14.47 27.81
C LYS A 371 2.61 -13.80 28.14
N ARG A 372 1.71 -13.64 27.17
CA ARG A 372 0.37 -13.02 27.40
C ARG A 372 -0.54 -13.86 28.30
N PHE A 373 -0.42 -15.18 28.26
CA PHE A 373 -1.19 -16.07 29.15
C PHE A 373 -0.70 -16.01 30.61
N VAL A 374 0.61 -15.90 30.84
CA VAL A 374 1.18 -15.85 32.20
C VAL A 374 0.98 -14.49 32.86
N THR A 375 0.98 -13.39 32.11
CA THR A 375 0.69 -12.06 32.66
C THR A 375 -0.80 -11.86 32.97
N ASN A 376 -1.72 -12.32 32.11
CA ASN A 376 -3.16 -12.18 32.35
C ASN A 376 -3.67 -13.01 33.54
N ALA A 377 -3.06 -14.18 33.81
CA ALA A 377 -3.38 -14.95 35.01
C ALA A 377 -2.95 -14.25 36.32
N ARG A 378 -1.85 -13.48 36.29
CA ARG A 378 -1.37 -12.73 37.48
C ARG A 378 -2.10 -11.40 37.70
N THR A 379 -2.56 -10.71 36.66
CA THR A 379 -3.37 -9.49 36.81
C THR A 379 -4.80 -9.79 37.24
N ASN A 380 -5.43 -10.87 36.74
CA ASN A 380 -6.78 -11.24 37.17
C ASN A 380 -6.84 -11.73 38.63
N ALA A 381 -5.80 -12.41 39.13
CA ALA A 381 -5.71 -12.81 40.54
C ALA A 381 -5.51 -11.62 41.50
N ARG A 382 -4.94 -10.50 41.03
CA ARG A 382 -4.79 -9.28 41.82
C ARG A 382 -6.05 -8.41 41.83
N GLN A 383 -6.82 -8.36 40.74
CA GLN A 383 -8.07 -7.57 40.71
C GLN A 383 -9.22 -8.21 41.50
N THR A 384 -9.25 -9.54 41.67
CA THR A 384 -10.26 -10.20 42.52
C THR A 384 -10.01 -10.03 44.02
N PHE A 385 -8.83 -9.57 44.45
CA PHE A 385 -8.53 -9.36 45.87
C PHE A 385 -9.00 -7.98 46.39
N TRP A 386 -9.21 -7.00 45.50
CA TRP A 386 -9.58 -5.63 45.87
C TRP A 386 -11.09 -5.37 45.96
N TYR A 387 -11.93 -6.26 45.45
CA TYR A 387 -13.39 -6.10 45.49
C TYR A 387 -14.08 -6.76 46.70
N ARG A 388 -13.32 -7.34 47.65
CA ARG A 388 -13.88 -8.07 48.81
C ARG A 388 -13.75 -7.37 50.17
N ARG A 389 -13.22 -6.15 50.25
CA ARG A 389 -13.25 -5.35 51.49
C ARG A 389 -13.83 -3.97 51.22
N GLY A 390 -15.04 -3.77 51.74
CA GLY A 390 -15.84 -2.57 51.54
C GLY A 390 -15.14 -1.30 52.00
N TRP A 391 -15.29 -0.27 51.18
CA TRP A 391 -14.87 1.09 51.49
C TRP A 391 -16.08 2.00 51.32
N ARG A 392 -16.46 2.73 52.38
CA ARG A 392 -17.51 3.75 52.39
C ARG A 392 -16.85 5.14 52.25
N PRO A 393 -17.42 6.07 51.48
CA PRO A 393 -16.89 7.43 51.37
C PRO A 393 -17.24 8.28 52.61
N PRO A 394 -16.38 9.25 53.02
CA PRO A 394 -16.69 10.15 54.11
C PRO A 394 -17.55 11.34 53.64
N VAL A 395 -18.50 11.71 54.50
CA VAL A 395 -19.37 12.89 54.41
C VAL A 395 -18.57 14.12 54.85
N VAL A 396 -18.56 15.19 54.04
CA VAL A 396 -18.02 16.50 54.42
C VAL A 396 -19.17 17.38 54.90
N GLY A 397 -19.16 17.69 56.19
CA GLY A 397 -20.09 18.63 56.83
C GLY A 397 -19.55 20.06 56.78
N ALA A 398 -20.46 20.99 56.53
CA ALA A 398 -20.24 22.43 56.58
C ALA A 398 -19.94 22.94 58.00
N ARG A 399 -19.07 23.94 58.10
CA ARG A 399 -19.25 25.14 58.91
C ARG A 399 -18.64 26.32 58.20
#